data_AF-A0A2N2FPM8-F1
#
_entry.id   AF-A0A2N2FPM8-F1
#
_cell.length_a   1.000
_cell.length_b   1.000
_cell.length_c   1.000
_cell.angle_alpha   90.00
_cell.angle_beta   90.00
_cell.angle_gamma   90.00
#
_symmetry.space_group_name_H-M   'P 1'
#
loop_
_entity.id
_entity.type
_entity.pdbx_description
1 polymer ?
#
loop_
_entity_poly.entity_id
_entity_poly.type
_entity_poly.pdbx_seq_one_letter_code
_entity_poly.pdbx_strand_id
1 'polypeptide(L)'
;MESFIKNNPNTARFLLLLTLFGVLYMAGLNKPVVIDYDEGFYAEISREMFTQNEYLVPSLNGENNFEKPPMLYWGQMLGYTLFGI
;
A
#
# COMPACT_ATOMS: atom_id res chain seq x y z
N MET A 1 13.91 -23.44 -7.70
CA MET A 1 13.31 -22.86 -6.48
C MET A 1 12.66 -23.90 -5.58
N GLU A 2 12.02 -24.95 -6.12
CA GLU A 2 11.36 -25.99 -5.29
C GLU A 2 12.32 -26.85 -4.44
N SER A 3 13.60 -26.93 -4.81
CA SER A 3 14.58 -27.78 -4.12
C SER A 3 15.08 -27.24 -2.78
N PHE A 4 14.87 -25.95 -2.46
CA PHE A 4 15.37 -25.34 -1.22
C PHE A 4 14.45 -25.58 -0.02
N ILE A 5 13.13 -25.70 -0.25
CA ILE A 5 12.14 -25.87 0.81
C ILE A 5 12.11 -27.31 1.34
N LYS A 6 12.51 -28.28 0.51
CA LYS A 6 12.28 -29.71 0.78
C LYS A 6 13.19 -30.32 1.88
N ASN A 7 14.30 -29.69 2.24
CA ASN A 7 15.35 -30.34 3.06
C ASN A 7 15.68 -29.68 4.41
N ASN A 8 14.95 -28.63 4.84
CA ASN A 8 15.14 -28.08 6.19
C ASN A 8 13.79 -27.77 6.84
N PRO A 9 13.38 -28.51 7.89
CA PRO A 9 12.10 -28.28 8.58
C PRO A 9 12.00 -26.86 9.16
N ASN A 10 13.13 -26.18 9.39
CA ASN A 10 13.17 -24.80 9.86
C ASN A 10 12.74 -23.80 8.77
N THR A 11 13.02 -24.08 7.50
CA THR A 11 12.60 -23.21 6.38
C THR A 11 11.08 -23.25 6.20
N ALA A 12 10.49 -24.44 6.27
CA ALA A 12 9.03 -24.59 6.19
C ALA A 12 8.32 -23.89 7.38
N ARG A 13 8.86 -24.03 8.59
CA ARG A 13 8.35 -23.31 9.78
C ARG A 13 8.50 -21.80 9.65
N PHE A 14 9.64 -21.32 9.15
CA PHE A 14 9.87 -19.90 8.93
C PHE A 14 8.87 -19.32 7.91
N LEU A 15 8.68 -20.00 6.77
CA LEU A 15 7.71 -19.59 5.76
C LEU A 15 6.29 -19.58 6.33
N LEU A 16 5.91 -20.61 7.11
CA LEU A 16 4.60 -20.66 7.76
C LEU A 16 4.40 -19.48 8.72
N LEU A 17 5.40 -19.18 9.55
CA LEU A 17 5.33 -18.04 10.49
C LEU A 17 5.28 -16.70 9.73
N LEU A 18 6.04 -16.55 8.66
CA LEU A 18 6.03 -15.35 7.83
C LEU A 18 4.67 -15.14 7.16
N THR A 19 4.06 -16.21 6.62
CA THR A 19 2.72 -16.16 6.03
C THR A 19 1.68 -15.85 7.10
N LEU A 20 1.73 -16.51 8.26
CA LEU A 20 0.80 -16.27 9.36
C LEU A 20 0.89 -14.81 9.84
N PHE A 21 2.11 -14.30 10.01
CA PHE A 21 2.35 -12.90 10.34
C PHE A 21 1.75 -11.97 9.29
N GLY A 22 2.00 -12.24 8.00
CA GLY A 22 1.44 -11.44 6.91
C GLY A 22 -0.08 -11.41 6.92
N VAL A 23 -0.74 -12.56 7.11
CA VAL A 23 -2.21 -12.64 7.19
C VAL A 23 -2.75 -11.88 8.39
N LEU A 24 -2.14 -12.04 9.57
CA LEU A 24 -2.58 -11.36 10.79
C LEU A 24 -2.33 -9.85 10.74
N TYR A 25 -1.21 -9.41 10.16
CA TYR A 25 -0.89 -8.00 9.98
C TYR A 25 -1.86 -7.32 9.00
N MET A 26 -2.24 -8.02 7.93
CA MET A 26 -3.18 -7.51 6.94
C MET A 26 -4.66 -7.65 7.38
N ALA A 27 -4.93 -8.44 8.42
CA ALA A 27 -6.28 -8.64 8.93
C ALA A 27 -6.84 -7.33 9.50
N GLY A 28 -7.98 -6.89 8.97
CA GLY A 28 -8.66 -5.68 9.45
C GLY A 28 -8.22 -4.38 8.76
N LEU A 29 -7.32 -4.42 7.78
CA LEU A 29 -6.91 -3.22 7.01
C LEU A 29 -8.06 -2.44 6.38
N ASN A 30 -9.22 -3.08 6.15
CA ASN A 30 -10.39 -2.43 5.57
C ASN A 30 -11.27 -1.70 6.60
N LYS A 31 -10.90 -1.66 7.90
CA LYS A 31 -11.75 -1.10 8.96
C LYS A 31 -10.95 -0.44 10.10
N PRO A 32 -11.28 0.80 10.50
CA PRO A 32 -12.13 1.76 9.79
C PRO A 32 -11.49 2.19 8.47
N VAL A 33 -12.29 2.65 7.51
CA VAL A 33 -11.78 2.96 6.14
C VAL A 33 -10.93 4.23 6.13
N VAL A 34 -11.34 5.26 6.87
CA VAL A 34 -10.61 6.51 7.11
C VAL A 34 -10.88 6.91 8.55
N ILE A 35 -9.84 7.03 9.37
CA ILE A 35 -9.92 7.35 10.79
C ILE A 35 -9.64 8.84 11.03
N ASP A 36 -8.60 9.36 10.38
CA ASP A 36 -8.10 10.72 10.61
C ASP A 36 -8.13 11.55 9.33
N TYR A 37 -8.08 12.88 9.50
CA TYR A 37 -8.02 13.84 8.41
C TYR A 37 -6.89 13.52 7.43
N ASP A 38 -5.70 13.21 7.96
CA ASP A 38 -4.51 12.90 7.17
C ASP A 38 -4.71 11.67 6.28
N GLU A 39 -5.41 10.64 6.77
CA GLU A 39 -5.64 9.41 5.99
C GLU A 39 -6.47 9.70 4.74
N GLY A 40 -7.56 10.46 4.88
CA GLY A 40 -8.40 10.87 3.76
C GLY A 40 -7.67 11.85 2.84
N PHE A 41 -6.92 12.79 3.40
CA PHE A 41 -6.16 13.78 2.67
C PHE A 41 -5.11 13.14 1.73
N TYR A 42 -4.26 12.26 2.25
CA TYR A 42 -3.23 11.61 1.44
C TYR A 42 -3.81 10.56 0.48
N ALA A 43 -4.89 9.87 0.88
CA ALA A 43 -5.60 8.95 -0.01
C ALA A 43 -6.21 9.68 -1.21
N GLU A 44 -6.86 10.83 -1.01
CA GLU A 44 -7.47 11.58 -2.11
C GLU A 44 -6.42 12.17 -3.06
N ILE A 45 -5.32 12.71 -2.54
CA ILE A 45 -4.20 13.17 -3.39
C ILE A 45 -3.68 12.04 -4.26
N SER A 46 -3.41 10.88 -3.65
CA SER A 46 -2.94 9.69 -4.38
C SER A 46 -3.95 9.24 -5.43
N ARG A 47 -5.26 9.30 -5.10
CA ARG A 47 -6.35 8.91 -5.99
C ARG A 47 -6.42 9.85 -7.19
N GLU A 48 -6.34 11.16 -6.98
CA GLU A 48 -6.33 12.15 -8.07
C GLU A 48 -5.13 11.94 -8.99
N MET A 49 -3.91 11.91 -8.43
CA MET A 49 -2.67 11.61 -9.14
C MET A 49 -2.80 10.34 -9.98
N PHE A 50 -3.34 9.27 -9.39
CA PHE A 50 -3.56 7.99 -10.06
C PHE A 50 -4.54 8.10 -11.23
N THR A 51 -5.69 8.75 -11.02
CA THR A 51 -6.71 8.89 -12.07
C THR A 51 -6.29 9.81 -13.21
N GLN A 52 -5.42 10.79 -12.95
CA GLN A 52 -4.90 11.72 -13.95
C GLN A 52 -3.64 11.19 -14.66
N ASN A 53 -3.05 10.09 -14.19
CA ASN A 53 -1.72 9.61 -14.59
C ASN A 53 -0.62 10.67 -14.39
N GLU A 54 -0.76 11.50 -13.36
CA GLU A 54 0.22 12.49 -12.95
C GLU A 54 1.00 11.96 -11.74
N TYR A 55 2.31 11.80 -11.89
CA TYR A 55 3.16 11.14 -10.89
C TYR A 55 4.11 12.10 -10.18
N LEU A 56 4.25 13.34 -10.66
CA LEU A 56 5.20 14.30 -10.15
C LEU A 56 4.53 15.43 -9.36
N VAL A 57 3.40 15.94 -9.87
CA VAL A 57 2.68 17.07 -9.27
C VAL A 57 1.48 16.55 -8.48
N PRO A 58 1.51 16.56 -7.14
CA PRO A 58 0.35 16.15 -6.36
C PRO A 58 -0.78 17.16 -6.54
N SER A 59 -2.01 16.67 -6.68
CA SER A 59 -3.20 17.51 -6.74
C SER A 59 -4.20 17.14 -5.65
N LEU A 60 -4.94 18.13 -5.16
CA LEU A 60 -6.06 17.95 -4.24
C LEU A 60 -7.19 18.87 -4.66
N ASN A 61 -8.37 18.29 -4.89
CA ASN A 61 -9.55 18.97 -5.39
C ASN A 61 -9.29 19.76 -6.69
N GLY A 62 -8.41 19.24 -7.54
CA GLY A 62 -8.03 19.87 -8.81
C GLY A 62 -6.99 21.00 -8.72
N GLU A 63 -6.47 21.29 -7.53
CA GLU A 63 -5.41 22.29 -7.31
C GLU A 63 -4.08 21.61 -6.99
N ASN A 64 -2.96 22.23 -7.37
CA ASN A 64 -1.63 21.68 -7.08
C ASN A 64 -1.31 21.78 -5.59
N ASN A 65 -0.85 20.67 -5.00
CA ASN A 65 -0.49 20.56 -3.59
C ASN A 65 0.99 20.19 -3.41
N PHE A 66 1.83 21.17 -3.07
CA PHE A 66 3.29 20.99 -2.95
C PHE A 66 3.79 20.84 -1.51
N GLU A 67 2.94 20.43 -0.58
CA GLU A 67 3.31 20.33 0.84
C GLU A 67 4.29 19.19 1.14
N LYS A 68 4.21 18.08 0.40
CA LYS A 68 5.01 16.87 0.62
C LYS A 68 5.60 16.34 -0.70
N PRO A 69 6.79 15.70 -0.65
CA PRO A 69 7.33 15.00 -1.80
C PRO A 69 6.51 13.76 -2.16
N PRO A 70 6.57 13.28 -3.42
CA PRO A 70 5.61 12.32 -3.96
C PRO A 70 5.81 10.85 -3.53
N MET A 71 6.83 10.56 -2.72
CA MET A 71 7.19 9.18 -2.34
C MET A 71 6.03 8.43 -1.67
N LEU A 72 5.26 9.11 -0.80
CA LEU A 72 4.10 8.52 -0.14
C LEU A 72 3.03 8.15 -1.17
N TYR A 73 2.71 9.08 -2.07
CA TYR A 73 1.67 8.91 -3.09
C TYR A 73 2.01 7.75 -4.03
N TRP A 74 3.26 7.60 -4.44
CA TRP A 74 3.69 6.46 -5.26
C TRP A 74 3.42 5.11 -4.60
N GLY A 75 3.64 5.00 -3.28
CA GLY A 75 3.31 3.79 -2.54
C GLY A 75 1.81 3.48 -2.56
N GLN A 76 0.98 4.51 -2.36
CA GLN A 76 -0.48 4.36 -2.40
C GLN A 76 -0.98 4.04 -3.81
N MET A 77 -0.45 4.71 -4.84
CA MET A 77 -0.75 4.44 -6.26
C MET A 77 -0.35 3.03 -6.69
N LEU A 78 0.75 2.49 -6.17
CA LEU A 78 1.12 1.08 -6.38
C LEU A 78 0.07 0.15 -5.76
N GLY A 79 -0.38 0.47 -4.54
CA GLY A 79 -1.51 -0.21 -3.90
C GLY A 79 -2.76 -0.21 -4.79
N TYR A 80 -3.13 0.96 -5.32
CA TYR A 80 -4.27 1.10 -6.24
C TYR A 80 -4.11 0.30 -7.52
N THR A 81 -2.88 0.21 -8.05
CA THR A 81 -2.58 -0.60 -9.23
C THR A 81 -2.76 -2.11 -8.97
N LEU A 82 -2.38 -2.58 -7.77
CA LEU A 82 -2.38 -4.00 -7.42
C LEU A 82 -3.73 -4.50 -6.90
N PHE A 83 -4.48 -3.65 -6.19
CA PHE A 83 -5.66 -4.05 -5.44
C PHE A 83 -6.94 -3.27 -5.82
N GLY A 84 -6.81 -2.25 -6.68
CA GLY A 84 -7.88 -1.30 -6.95
C GLY A 84 -7.94 -0.19 -5.90
N ILE A 85 -8.83 0.77 -6.15
CA ILE A 85 -9.19 1.84 -5.21
C ILE A 85 -10.36 1.35 -4.35
#